data_AF-A0A9W9I7F1-F1
#
_entry.id   AF-A0A9W9I7F1-F1
#
_cell.length_a   1.000
_cell.length_b   1.000
_cell.length_c   1.000
_cell.angle_alpha   90.00
_cell.angle_beta   90.00
_cell.angle_gamma   90.00
#
_symmetry.space_group_name_H-M   'P 1'
#
loop_
_entity.id
_entity.type
_entity.pdbx_description
1 polymer ?
#
loop_
_entity_poly.entity_id
_entity_poly.type
_entity_poly.pdbx_seq_one_letter_code
_entity_poly.pdbx_strand_id
1 'polypeptide(L)'
;MRLLFYLLPALLPALAAPTGSTDDGDDCDLSDETEKLNINEVNDGPTDDGSAGIGVEFESPWFYFKSDGCSADDTNAAKKELVAGRKGDNWMLTADTGAGTSKLQAEYIVDGRKVKVGKGTAQTAGKEIAEDLRKWSPWTGRKGGKKVYLTVANNKCNPWYIDSPGPDDDADNVPWEPQVTAPMPLEAVYYLMKLQQAALDKNTASTNVLTGSPVRFADDFVLVTKQYFTSKPNGIDPNTITDDVLAFCSLVLTYAKNAKYKMSGDQSPKFFTSFMPRNDFTTLYNVVQDKLKGDLWDLVNTLACYKRKVTKENKIVTKSGLVLDKEFCSGTLAKPVPGSKLSGLQYENANANVEAGKTMSIKSWVENMKTNDLLRQFDQYIDGSLGGLGTRMETMYNSDRKAPLFEFRDIPDKKTSEIEQYMADVDKEIQTLHDKYKSAPAS
;
A
#
# COMPACT_ATOMS: atom_id res chain seq x y z
N MET A 1 -51.29 -0.82 -36.62
CA MET A 1 -51.48 -2.22 -37.09
C MET A 1 -51.41 -3.12 -35.86
N ARG A 2 -52.56 -3.71 -35.48
CA ARG A 2 -52.84 -4.89 -34.59
C ARG A 2 -52.00 -5.08 -33.31
N LEU A 3 -52.59 -4.93 -32.10
CA LEU A 3 -53.32 -5.93 -31.26
C LEU A 3 -52.36 -6.95 -30.60
N LEU A 4 -52.49 -7.47 -29.37
CA LEU A 4 -53.33 -7.29 -28.17
C LEU A 4 -52.80 -8.36 -27.15
N PHE A 5 -52.71 -8.03 -25.86
CA PHE A 5 -52.95 -8.85 -24.63
C PHE A 5 -52.40 -10.29 -24.46
N TYR A 6 -51.89 -10.61 -23.25
CA TYR A 6 -52.51 -11.59 -22.33
C TYR A 6 -52.03 -11.40 -20.86
N LEU A 7 -52.98 -11.52 -19.94
CA LEU A 7 -52.92 -11.39 -18.47
C LEU A 7 -53.06 -12.78 -17.80
N LEU A 8 -52.25 -13.04 -16.74
CA LEU A 8 -52.50 -13.81 -15.48
C LEU A 8 -52.97 -15.31 -15.54
N PRO A 9 -53.11 -16.06 -14.41
CA PRO A 9 -52.25 -16.31 -13.23
C PRO A 9 -52.21 -17.82 -12.79
N ALA A 10 -51.37 -18.21 -11.82
CA ALA A 10 -51.58 -19.39 -10.93
C ALA A 10 -50.52 -19.38 -9.79
N LEU A 11 -50.88 -19.13 -8.53
CA LEU A 11 -51.28 -20.08 -7.47
C LEU A 11 -50.10 -20.78 -6.74
N LEU A 12 -49.98 -20.44 -5.45
CA LEU A 12 -49.20 -21.10 -4.40
C LEU A 12 -49.63 -22.57 -4.19
N PRO A 13 -48.76 -23.39 -3.59
CA PRO A 13 -49.09 -23.82 -2.22
C PRO A 13 -47.93 -23.70 -1.23
N ALA A 14 -48.32 -23.46 0.02
CA ALA A 14 -47.50 -23.54 1.22
C ALA A 14 -47.38 -25.00 1.70
N LEU A 15 -46.22 -25.38 2.25
CA LEU A 15 -45.92 -26.50 3.18
C LEU A 15 -44.37 -26.62 3.18
N ALA A 16 -43.61 -26.81 4.26
CA ALA A 16 -43.82 -26.96 5.68
C ALA A 16 -42.47 -26.62 6.36
N ALA A 17 -42.52 -26.20 7.62
CA ALA A 17 -41.31 -26.10 8.46
C ALA A 17 -40.85 -27.50 8.88
N PRO A 18 -39.52 -27.74 8.98
CA PRO A 18 -38.97 -28.65 9.96
C PRO A 18 -38.28 -27.86 11.07
N THR A 19 -38.71 -28.18 12.28
CA THR A 19 -38.08 -27.88 13.56
C THR A 19 -36.71 -28.57 13.67
N GLY A 20 -35.73 -27.83 14.21
CA GLY A 20 -34.70 -28.29 15.15
C GLY A 20 -33.79 -29.45 14.76
N SER A 21 -32.53 -29.13 14.46
CA SER A 21 -31.40 -29.92 14.95
C SER A 21 -30.29 -28.97 15.40
N THR A 22 -30.02 -28.99 16.70
CA THR A 22 -28.73 -28.62 17.29
C THR A 22 -27.72 -29.68 16.89
N ASP A 23 -26.67 -29.31 16.16
CA ASP A 23 -25.43 -30.10 16.11
C ASP A 23 -24.27 -29.20 15.66
N ASP A 24 -23.48 -28.82 16.66
CA ASP A 24 -22.02 -28.82 16.72
C ASP A 24 -21.20 -28.65 15.42
N GLY A 25 -20.50 -27.51 15.35
CA GLY A 25 -19.08 -27.50 14.98
C GLY A 25 -18.73 -27.66 13.51
N ASP A 26 -19.17 -26.75 12.64
CA ASP A 26 -18.45 -26.47 11.39
C ASP A 26 -17.31 -25.50 11.69
N ASP A 27 -16.19 -26.08 12.12
CA ASP A 27 -14.87 -25.46 12.08
C ASP A 27 -14.52 -25.31 10.59
N CYS A 28 -14.81 -24.14 10.03
CA CYS A 28 -14.36 -23.76 8.70
C CYS A 28 -12.84 -23.62 8.75
N ASP A 29 -12.15 -24.75 8.66
CA ASP A 29 -10.71 -24.86 8.55
C ASP A 29 -10.26 -24.29 7.20
N LEU A 30 -10.22 -22.96 7.14
CA LEU A 30 -9.73 -22.16 6.01
C LEU A 30 -8.19 -22.12 5.96
N SER A 31 -7.48 -22.90 6.78
CA SER A 31 -6.02 -22.84 6.87
C SER A 31 -5.29 -23.49 5.69
N ASP A 32 -5.89 -24.47 5.02
CA ASP A 32 -5.15 -25.33 4.08
C ASP A 32 -5.08 -24.82 2.62
N GLU A 33 -6.02 -23.96 2.20
CA GLU A 33 -5.93 -23.27 0.89
C GLU A 33 -5.25 -21.90 0.99
N THR A 34 -5.19 -21.29 2.17
CA THR A 34 -4.59 -19.96 2.38
C THR A 34 -3.07 -19.98 2.48
N GLU A 35 -2.45 -21.10 2.87
CA GLU A 35 -0.98 -21.24 2.89
C GLU A 35 -0.34 -21.35 1.48
N LYS A 36 -1.13 -21.63 0.42
CA LYS A 36 -0.58 -21.85 -0.93
C LYS A 36 -0.55 -20.62 -1.82
N LEU A 37 -1.19 -19.53 -1.43
CA LEU A 37 -0.89 -18.23 -2.03
C LEU A 37 0.39 -17.76 -1.36
N ASN A 38 1.53 -18.21 -1.90
CA ASN A 38 2.86 -17.73 -1.59
C ASN A 38 2.80 -16.20 -1.67
N ILE A 39 2.56 -15.55 -0.53
CA ILE A 39 2.93 -14.16 -0.31
C ILE A 39 4.44 -14.23 -0.37
N ASN A 40 4.98 -14.27 -1.60
CA ASN A 40 6.39 -14.41 -1.87
C ASN A 40 7.05 -13.45 -0.92
N GLU A 41 7.84 -13.95 0.03
CA GLU A 41 8.72 -13.11 0.83
C GLU A 41 9.51 -12.30 -0.17
N VAL A 42 9.05 -11.08 -0.36
CA VAL A 42 9.56 -10.23 -1.40
C VAL A 42 10.98 -9.91 -0.95
N ASN A 43 11.92 -9.85 -1.89
CA ASN A 43 13.32 -9.62 -1.51
C ASN A 43 13.49 -8.26 -0.81
N ASP A 44 12.53 -7.33 -0.94
CA ASP A 44 12.46 -6.08 -0.19
C ASP A 44 11.95 -6.22 1.28
N GLY A 45 11.63 -7.44 1.70
CA GLY A 45 11.03 -7.79 2.99
C GLY A 45 12.01 -7.80 4.18
N PRO A 46 11.53 -8.28 5.35
CA PRO A 46 12.24 -8.13 6.61
C PRO A 46 13.45 -9.07 6.65
N THR A 47 14.49 -8.61 7.32
CA THR A 47 15.73 -9.34 7.52
C THR A 47 15.56 -10.55 8.43
N ASP A 48 16.37 -11.58 8.18
CA ASP A 48 16.31 -12.83 8.95
C ASP A 48 16.77 -12.67 10.41
N ASP A 49 17.69 -11.74 10.66
CA ASP A 49 18.19 -11.43 12.00
C ASP A 49 17.31 -10.40 12.75
N GLY A 50 16.25 -9.89 12.10
CA GLY A 50 15.34 -8.90 12.65
C GLY A 50 15.96 -7.52 12.87
N SER A 51 17.13 -7.23 12.30
CA SER A 51 17.73 -5.88 12.33
C SER A 51 17.15 -4.98 11.25
N ALA A 52 17.31 -3.66 11.37
CA ALA A 52 16.75 -2.72 10.41
C ALA A 52 17.27 -2.93 8.97
N GLY A 53 16.38 -3.34 8.07
CA GLY A 53 16.61 -3.47 6.63
C GLY A 53 16.15 -2.25 5.82
N ILE A 54 16.58 -2.18 4.55
CA ILE A 54 16.06 -1.24 3.54
C ILE A 54 15.82 -2.01 2.25
N GLY A 55 14.56 -2.31 1.95
CA GLY A 55 14.12 -2.79 0.65
C GLY A 55 13.69 -1.63 -0.24
N VAL A 56 13.98 -1.69 -1.54
CA VAL A 56 13.48 -0.69 -2.50
C VAL A 56 13.14 -1.37 -3.82
N GLU A 57 11.94 -1.13 -4.31
CA GLU A 57 11.53 -1.47 -5.68
C GLU A 57 11.64 -0.21 -6.54
N PHE A 58 12.45 -0.25 -7.60
CA PHE A 58 12.53 0.77 -8.63
C PHE A 58 11.79 0.27 -9.86
N GLU A 59 10.52 0.63 -10.01
CA GLU A 59 9.71 0.25 -11.17
C GLU A 59 9.85 1.30 -12.27
N SER A 60 10.00 0.91 -13.54
CA SER A 60 10.00 1.89 -14.64
C SER A 60 8.80 1.71 -15.55
N PRO A 61 7.82 2.63 -15.55
CA PRO A 61 6.75 2.58 -16.54
C PRO A 61 7.23 2.89 -17.96
N TRP A 62 8.47 3.34 -18.09
CA TRP A 62 9.12 3.78 -19.33
C TRP A 62 10.12 2.76 -19.88
N PHE A 63 10.46 1.74 -19.11
CA PHE A 63 11.22 0.59 -19.57
C PHE A 63 10.32 -0.65 -19.54
N TYR A 64 9.83 -1.05 -20.72
CA TYR A 64 8.89 -2.16 -20.81
C TYR A 64 9.15 -3.10 -21.99
N PHE A 65 8.74 -4.34 -21.76
CA PHE A 65 8.88 -5.48 -22.65
C PHE A 65 7.51 -5.91 -23.17
N LYS A 66 7.48 -6.48 -24.37
CA LYS A 66 6.27 -7.04 -24.98
C LYS A 66 6.54 -8.45 -25.47
N SER A 67 5.50 -9.27 -25.48
CA SER A 67 5.49 -10.58 -26.13
C SER A 67 4.27 -10.68 -27.02
N ASP A 68 4.44 -11.18 -28.24
CA ASP A 68 3.35 -11.28 -29.20
C ASP A 68 2.45 -12.46 -28.81
N GLY A 69 1.28 -12.19 -28.23
CA GLY A 69 0.26 -13.22 -27.96
C GLY A 69 0.39 -13.95 -26.61
N CYS A 70 1.07 -13.35 -25.62
CA CYS A 70 1.12 -13.89 -24.26
C CYS A 70 -0.23 -13.75 -23.55
N SER A 71 -0.71 -14.82 -22.89
CA SER A 71 -1.95 -14.77 -22.10
C SER A 71 -1.80 -13.88 -20.86
N ALA A 72 -2.92 -13.51 -20.22
CA ALA A 72 -2.87 -12.76 -18.96
C ALA A 72 -2.18 -13.58 -17.85
N ASP A 73 -2.52 -14.86 -17.73
CA ASP A 73 -1.93 -15.78 -16.74
C ASP A 73 -0.43 -15.96 -16.95
N ASP A 74 0.01 -16.17 -18.19
CA ASP A 74 1.44 -16.32 -18.50
C ASP A 74 2.21 -14.99 -18.40
N THR A 75 1.53 -13.85 -18.57
CA THR A 75 2.11 -12.52 -18.28
C THR A 75 2.29 -12.36 -16.77
N ASN A 76 1.26 -12.67 -15.98
CA ASN A 76 1.29 -12.59 -14.52
C ASN A 76 2.33 -13.53 -13.91
N ALA A 77 2.54 -14.71 -14.53
CA ALA A 77 3.59 -15.66 -14.13
C ALA A 77 5.02 -15.13 -14.34
N ALA A 78 5.22 -14.01 -15.04
CA ALA A 78 6.51 -13.35 -15.15
C ALA A 78 6.84 -12.44 -13.94
N LYS A 79 5.85 -12.13 -13.08
CA LYS A 79 6.04 -11.19 -11.98
C LYS A 79 7.19 -11.65 -11.08
N LYS A 80 8.12 -10.74 -10.78
CA LYS A 80 9.33 -10.97 -9.95
C LYS A 80 10.35 -11.96 -10.53
N GLU A 81 10.16 -12.45 -11.74
CA GLU A 81 11.13 -13.31 -12.41
C GLU A 81 12.31 -12.51 -12.97
N LEU A 82 13.52 -13.09 -12.92
CA LEU A 82 14.74 -12.41 -13.35
C LEU A 82 14.72 -12.08 -14.85
N VAL A 83 14.96 -10.81 -15.17
CA VAL A 83 15.10 -10.32 -16.54
C VAL A 83 16.56 -10.48 -16.98
N ALA A 84 16.78 -11.21 -18.06
CA ALA A 84 18.10 -11.44 -18.68
C ALA A 84 19.20 -11.91 -17.69
N GLY A 85 18.80 -12.60 -16.61
CA GLY A 85 19.70 -13.08 -15.56
C GLY A 85 20.42 -11.98 -14.77
N ARG A 86 19.94 -10.73 -14.81
CA ARG A 86 20.65 -9.60 -14.21
C ARG A 86 20.40 -9.51 -12.71
N LYS A 87 21.49 -9.60 -11.95
CA LYS A 87 21.49 -9.46 -10.50
C LYS A 87 22.88 -9.07 -10.01
N GLY A 88 22.93 -8.42 -8.86
CA GLY A 88 24.11 -8.23 -8.02
C GLY A 88 23.97 -8.98 -6.70
N ASP A 89 24.81 -8.63 -5.73
CA ASP A 89 24.78 -9.26 -4.41
C ASP A 89 23.54 -8.84 -3.61
N ASN A 90 23.13 -7.57 -3.78
CA ASN A 90 22.08 -6.89 -3.03
C ASN A 90 20.92 -6.38 -3.89
N TRP A 91 20.89 -6.71 -5.18
CA TRP A 91 19.82 -6.27 -6.07
C TRP A 91 19.57 -7.27 -7.19
N MET A 92 18.40 -7.17 -7.83
CA MET A 92 18.06 -7.91 -9.04
C MET A 92 17.17 -7.10 -9.98
N LEU A 93 17.24 -7.38 -11.28
CA LEU A 93 16.28 -6.87 -12.25
C LEU A 93 15.21 -7.93 -12.49
N THR A 94 13.97 -7.57 -12.23
CA THR A 94 12.77 -8.39 -12.34
C THR A 94 11.78 -7.78 -13.32
N ALA A 95 10.76 -8.57 -13.68
CA ALA A 95 9.62 -8.10 -14.42
C ALA A 95 8.45 -7.77 -13.46
N ASP A 96 7.85 -6.60 -13.63
CA ASP A 96 6.54 -6.26 -13.07
C ASP A 96 5.43 -6.38 -14.13
N THR A 97 4.22 -6.69 -13.67
CA THR A 97 3.06 -7.03 -14.51
C THR A 97 1.96 -5.98 -14.49
N GLY A 98 2.17 -4.80 -13.87
CA GLY A 98 1.21 -3.70 -13.79
C GLY A 98 0.89 -3.03 -15.13
N ALA A 99 1.54 -3.44 -16.23
CA ALA A 99 1.36 -2.88 -17.56
C ALA A 99 0.27 -3.57 -18.41
N GLY A 100 -0.33 -4.65 -17.90
CA GLY A 100 -1.39 -5.42 -18.54
C GLY A 100 -0.91 -6.58 -19.42
N THR A 101 -1.86 -7.33 -19.98
CA THR A 101 -1.59 -8.54 -20.79
C THR A 101 -0.56 -8.32 -21.88
N SER A 102 0.38 -9.27 -22.03
CA SER A 102 1.46 -9.23 -23.03
C SER A 102 2.44 -8.07 -22.86
N LYS A 103 2.45 -7.38 -21.71
CA LYS A 103 3.35 -6.28 -21.42
C LYS A 103 3.91 -6.41 -20.00
N LEU A 104 5.22 -6.21 -19.87
CA LEU A 104 5.93 -6.23 -18.59
C LEU A 104 6.71 -4.92 -18.42
N GLN A 105 6.86 -4.45 -17.19
CA GLN A 105 7.73 -3.34 -16.84
C GLN A 105 9.03 -3.87 -16.22
N ALA A 106 10.12 -3.14 -16.42
CA ALA A 106 11.38 -3.42 -15.75
C ALA A 106 11.32 -2.92 -14.31
N GLU A 107 11.80 -3.73 -13.38
CA GLU A 107 11.83 -3.41 -11.96
C GLU A 107 13.19 -3.80 -11.38
N TYR A 108 13.92 -2.88 -10.77
CA TYR A 108 15.07 -3.24 -9.94
C TYR A 108 14.62 -3.38 -8.49
N ILE A 109 14.85 -4.54 -7.87
CA ILE A 109 14.57 -4.79 -6.45
C ILE A 109 15.89 -4.78 -5.68
N VAL A 110 16.01 -3.91 -4.68
CA VAL A 110 17.05 -3.93 -3.64
C VAL A 110 16.62 -4.88 -2.52
N ASP A 111 17.46 -5.86 -2.20
CA ASP A 111 17.18 -6.93 -1.24
C ASP A 111 17.24 -6.41 0.21
N GLY A 112 16.09 -6.04 0.77
CA GLY A 112 15.92 -5.51 2.12
C GLY A 112 16.35 -6.48 3.22
N ARG A 113 16.42 -7.79 2.92
CA ARG A 113 16.91 -8.79 3.88
C ARG A 113 18.43 -8.70 4.07
N LYS A 114 19.14 -8.17 3.07
CA LYS A 114 20.61 -8.03 3.06
C LYS A 114 21.08 -6.60 3.29
N VAL A 115 20.37 -5.63 2.72
CA VAL A 115 20.72 -4.21 2.82
C VAL A 115 20.29 -3.67 4.18
N LYS A 116 21.26 -3.25 4.99
CA LYS A 116 21.03 -2.79 6.36
C LYS A 116 21.15 -1.28 6.49
N VAL A 117 20.31 -0.70 7.34
CA VAL A 117 20.37 0.73 7.70
C VAL A 117 21.72 1.07 8.34
N GLY A 118 22.35 2.17 7.90
CA GLY A 118 23.59 2.72 8.44
C GLY A 118 24.85 1.96 8.03
N LYS A 119 24.77 1.02 7.09
CA LYS A 119 25.93 0.27 6.58
C LYS A 119 26.45 0.78 5.24
N GLY A 120 25.76 1.72 4.60
CA GLY A 120 26.09 2.21 3.26
C GLY A 120 25.81 1.22 2.12
N THR A 121 25.33 0.02 2.44
CA THR A 121 24.99 -1.03 1.45
C THR A 121 23.86 -0.61 0.52
N ALA A 122 22.96 0.27 0.98
CA ALA A 122 21.91 0.87 0.17
C ALA A 122 22.49 1.70 -0.98
N GLN A 123 23.42 2.62 -0.66
CA GLN A 123 24.12 3.42 -1.66
C GLN A 123 24.91 2.54 -2.64
N THR A 124 25.61 1.53 -2.13
CA THR A 124 26.35 0.57 -2.98
C THR A 124 25.43 -0.15 -3.95
N ALA A 125 24.28 -0.67 -3.50
CA ALA A 125 23.30 -1.31 -4.37
C ALA A 125 22.77 -0.33 -5.42
N GLY A 126 22.45 0.91 -5.03
CA GLY A 126 21.99 1.94 -5.98
C GLY A 126 23.03 2.30 -7.05
N LYS A 127 24.31 2.37 -6.67
CA LYS A 127 25.42 2.55 -7.61
C LYS A 127 25.52 1.40 -8.60
N GLU A 128 25.49 0.17 -8.11
CA GLU A 128 25.58 -1.03 -8.95
C GLU A 128 24.42 -1.12 -9.94
N ILE A 129 23.19 -0.81 -9.52
CA ILE A 129 22.02 -0.73 -10.41
C ILE A 129 22.26 0.29 -11.53
N ALA A 130 22.73 1.49 -11.19
CA ALA A 130 22.99 2.53 -12.19
C ALA A 130 24.10 2.13 -13.19
N GLU A 131 25.17 1.51 -12.70
CA GLU A 131 26.25 0.97 -13.54
C GLU A 131 25.77 -0.20 -14.41
N ASP A 132 24.93 -1.08 -13.87
CA ASP A 132 24.34 -2.21 -14.57
C ASP A 132 23.53 -1.74 -15.79
N LEU A 133 22.62 -0.79 -15.59
CA LEU A 133 21.77 -0.29 -16.66
C LEU A 133 22.59 0.42 -17.75
N ARG A 134 23.55 1.28 -17.37
CA ARG A 134 24.45 1.96 -18.32
C ARG A 134 25.19 0.96 -19.20
N LYS A 135 25.76 -0.08 -18.58
CA LYS A 135 26.52 -1.12 -19.28
C LYS A 135 25.61 -1.98 -20.18
N TRP A 136 24.38 -2.24 -19.75
CA TRP A 136 23.46 -3.10 -20.49
C TRP A 136 22.82 -2.39 -21.67
N SER A 137 22.19 -1.24 -21.43
CA SER A 137 21.48 -0.37 -22.39
C SER A 137 20.94 -1.12 -23.63
N PRO A 138 20.14 -2.18 -23.43
CA PRO A 138 19.86 -3.17 -24.48
C PRO A 138 19.05 -2.59 -25.64
N TRP A 139 18.29 -1.52 -25.40
CA TRP A 139 17.49 -0.84 -26.42
C TRP A 139 18.32 -0.21 -27.54
N THR A 140 19.62 0.06 -27.32
CA THR A 140 20.51 0.64 -28.33
C THR A 140 20.62 -0.23 -29.60
N GLY A 141 20.34 -1.54 -29.48
CA GLY A 141 20.29 -2.48 -30.60
C GLY A 141 19.06 -2.34 -31.50
N ARG A 142 18.06 -1.52 -31.14
CA ARG A 142 16.79 -1.36 -31.89
C ARG A 142 16.90 -0.53 -33.18
N LYS A 143 18.12 -0.12 -33.56
CA LYS A 143 18.36 0.71 -34.75
C LYS A 143 17.84 0.06 -36.03
N GLY A 144 17.18 0.87 -36.86
CA GLY A 144 16.58 0.40 -38.13
C GLY A 144 15.33 -0.46 -37.95
N GLY A 145 14.59 -0.31 -36.85
CA GLY A 145 13.32 -1.01 -36.59
C GLY A 145 13.49 -2.45 -36.13
N LYS A 146 14.70 -2.86 -35.74
CA LYS A 146 14.97 -4.22 -35.23
C LYS A 146 14.39 -4.38 -33.82
N LYS A 147 13.70 -5.49 -33.57
CA LYS A 147 13.34 -5.90 -32.21
C LYS A 147 14.60 -6.44 -31.51
N VAL A 148 14.84 -5.99 -30.28
CA VAL A 148 15.84 -6.58 -29.38
C VAL A 148 15.11 -7.49 -28.41
N TYR A 149 15.52 -8.75 -28.35
CA TYR A 149 14.87 -9.78 -27.55
C TYR A 149 15.66 -10.07 -26.27
N LEU A 150 14.93 -10.45 -25.22
CA LEU A 150 15.47 -10.91 -23.95
C LEU A 150 14.65 -12.08 -23.41
N THR A 151 15.18 -12.71 -22.36
CA THR A 151 14.53 -13.81 -21.65
C THR A 151 14.16 -13.36 -20.25
N VAL A 152 12.95 -13.70 -19.81
CA VAL A 152 12.51 -13.62 -18.41
C VAL A 152 12.57 -15.04 -17.84
N ALA A 153 13.21 -15.23 -16.70
CA ALA A 153 13.36 -16.54 -16.08
C ALA A 153 11.99 -17.22 -15.86
N ASN A 154 11.95 -18.55 -15.98
CA ASN A 154 10.78 -19.40 -15.75
C ASN A 154 9.49 -19.01 -16.51
N ASN A 155 9.56 -18.14 -17.52
CA ASN A 155 8.39 -17.63 -18.21
C ASN A 155 8.15 -18.35 -19.56
N LYS A 156 6.89 -18.71 -19.82
CA LYS A 156 6.48 -19.44 -21.05
C LYS A 156 6.37 -18.55 -22.28
N CYS A 157 6.25 -17.23 -22.10
CA CYS A 157 6.08 -16.26 -23.19
C CYS A 157 7.41 -15.75 -23.77
N ASN A 158 8.53 -16.40 -23.43
CA ASN A 158 9.82 -16.09 -24.00
C ASN A 158 9.88 -16.40 -25.52
N PRO A 159 10.59 -15.57 -26.30
CA PRO A 159 11.31 -14.37 -25.88
C PRO A 159 10.40 -13.15 -25.78
N TRP A 160 10.76 -12.22 -24.89
CA TRP A 160 10.18 -10.88 -24.83
C TRP A 160 11.01 -9.92 -25.67
N TYR A 161 10.43 -8.86 -26.22
CA TYR A 161 11.17 -7.80 -26.90
C TYR A 161 11.01 -6.45 -26.22
N ILE A 162 12.06 -5.63 -26.30
CA ILE A 162 12.09 -4.29 -25.70
C ILE A 162 11.33 -3.32 -26.60
N ASP A 163 10.31 -2.68 -26.05
CA ASP A 163 9.49 -1.71 -26.78
C ASP A 163 9.76 -0.25 -26.35
N SER A 164 10.30 -0.07 -25.15
CA SER A 164 10.85 1.20 -24.63
C SER A 164 11.93 0.88 -23.59
N PRO A 165 13.02 1.66 -23.44
CA PRO A 165 13.37 2.92 -24.11
C PRO A 165 13.69 2.79 -25.61
N GLY A 166 13.69 3.91 -26.35
CA GLY A 166 14.09 4.04 -27.75
C GLY A 166 15.60 3.94 -27.97
N PRO A 167 16.07 3.64 -29.21
CA PRO A 167 17.47 3.27 -29.48
C PRO A 167 18.52 4.34 -29.18
N ASP A 168 18.13 5.61 -29.12
CA ASP A 168 19.00 6.74 -28.86
C ASP A 168 18.77 7.35 -27.46
N ASP A 169 17.90 6.74 -26.65
CA ASP A 169 17.66 7.17 -25.27
C ASP A 169 18.89 6.88 -24.40
N ASP A 170 19.22 7.85 -23.56
CA ASP A 170 20.33 7.79 -22.63
C ASP A 170 19.93 7.00 -21.37
N ALA A 171 20.73 5.98 -21.03
CA ALA A 171 20.54 5.17 -19.84
C ALA A 171 20.49 6.00 -18.56
N ASP A 172 21.26 7.10 -18.49
CA ASP A 172 21.29 7.98 -17.33
C ASP A 172 19.97 8.72 -17.08
N ASN A 173 19.10 8.80 -18.09
CA ASN A 173 17.82 9.51 -18.04
C ASN A 173 16.60 8.59 -17.96
N VAL A 174 16.78 7.27 -17.94
CA VAL A 174 15.66 6.34 -17.73
C VAL A 174 15.05 6.61 -16.36
N PRO A 175 13.74 6.94 -16.28
CA PRO A 175 13.05 7.21 -15.03
C PRO A 175 12.58 5.92 -14.34
N TRP A 176 12.64 5.93 -13.01
CA TRP A 176 12.28 4.83 -12.11
C TRP A 176 11.45 5.36 -10.94
N GLU A 177 10.25 4.84 -10.72
CA GLU A 177 9.36 5.11 -9.59
C GLU A 177 9.80 4.25 -8.38
N PRO A 178 10.41 4.83 -7.33
CA PRO A 178 10.83 4.05 -6.18
C PRO A 178 9.68 3.78 -5.20
N GLN A 179 9.73 2.62 -4.56
CA GLN A 179 8.90 2.23 -3.42
C GLN A 179 9.83 1.71 -2.33
N VAL A 180 9.82 2.34 -1.15
CA VAL A 180 10.82 2.08 -0.10
C VAL A 180 10.20 1.31 1.04
N THR A 181 10.69 0.11 1.35
CA THR A 181 10.29 -0.71 2.50
C THR A 181 11.32 -0.59 3.62
N ALA A 182 10.89 -0.17 4.80
CA ALA A 182 11.74 -0.03 5.99
C ALA A 182 10.95 -0.17 7.30
N PRO A 183 11.59 -0.56 8.42
CA PRO A 183 10.96 -0.47 9.73
C PRO A 183 10.77 0.99 10.11
N MET A 184 9.57 1.34 10.55
CA MET A 184 9.25 2.71 10.93
C MET A 184 8.26 2.73 12.10
N PRO A 185 8.65 3.25 13.27
CA PRO A 185 7.72 3.34 14.39
C PRO A 185 6.58 4.32 14.06
N LEU A 186 5.40 4.08 14.61
CA LEU A 186 4.18 4.82 14.23
C LEU A 186 4.31 6.34 14.41
N GLU A 187 5.09 6.83 15.37
CA GLU A 187 5.30 8.27 15.55
C GLU A 187 6.12 8.89 14.42
N ALA A 188 7.07 8.13 13.87
CA ALA A 188 7.83 8.54 12.71
C ALA A 188 6.96 8.50 11.44
N VAL A 189 6.10 7.49 11.29
CA VAL A 189 5.07 7.45 10.23
C VAL A 189 4.16 8.69 10.34
N TYR A 190 3.68 9.02 11.54
CA TYR A 190 2.86 10.21 11.75
C TYR A 190 3.60 11.52 11.44
N TYR A 191 4.91 11.58 11.70
CA TYR A 191 5.74 12.70 11.28
C TYR A 191 5.80 12.83 9.75
N LEU A 192 6.04 11.75 9.03
CA LEU A 192 6.05 11.72 7.57
C LEU A 192 4.68 12.11 6.99
N MET A 193 3.59 11.61 7.59
CA MET A 193 2.21 12.00 7.29
C MET A 193 1.96 13.51 7.46
N LYS A 194 2.47 14.12 8.54
CA LYS A 194 2.40 15.58 8.75
C LYS A 194 3.18 16.33 7.67
N LEU A 195 4.34 15.82 7.26
CA LEU A 195 5.15 16.43 6.20
C LEU A 195 4.44 16.37 4.84
N GLN A 196 3.93 15.20 4.43
CA GLN A 196 3.10 15.05 3.23
C GLN A 196 1.92 16.01 3.28
N GLN A 197 1.18 16.04 4.39
CA GLN A 197 0.05 16.95 4.53
C GLN A 197 0.44 18.42 4.40
N ALA A 198 1.54 18.85 5.01
CA ALA A 198 2.02 20.22 4.94
C ALA A 198 2.41 20.63 3.51
N ALA A 199 2.95 19.70 2.74
CA ALA A 199 3.27 19.92 1.33
C ALA A 199 2.03 20.08 0.46
N LEU A 200 1.04 19.19 0.65
CA LEU A 200 -0.28 19.29 0.02
C LEU A 200 -1.01 20.58 0.40
N ASP A 201 -0.72 21.14 1.57
CA ASP A 201 -1.27 22.41 2.03
C ASP A 201 -0.64 23.61 1.34
N LYS A 202 0.66 23.56 1.09
CA LYS A 202 1.40 24.66 0.46
C LYS A 202 1.44 24.56 -1.07
N ASN A 203 0.93 23.47 -1.65
CA ASN A 203 1.12 23.14 -3.06
C ASN A 203 2.61 23.22 -3.45
N THR A 204 3.49 22.78 -2.55
CA THR A 204 4.93 22.74 -2.76
C THR A 204 5.35 21.30 -2.99
N ALA A 205 6.48 21.10 -3.66
CA ALA A 205 7.20 19.84 -3.56
C ALA A 205 7.38 19.51 -2.07
N SER A 206 6.84 18.36 -1.68
CA SER A 206 6.95 17.79 -0.36
C SER A 206 8.40 17.54 0.02
N THR A 207 8.69 17.89 1.28
CA THR A 207 9.54 17.10 2.16
C THR A 207 8.61 16.07 2.83
N ASN A 208 8.94 14.82 3.17
CA ASN A 208 9.78 13.76 2.61
C ASN A 208 8.97 12.47 2.95
N VAL A 209 8.56 11.64 1.98
CA VAL A 209 7.98 10.27 2.20
C VAL A 209 8.96 9.20 1.68
N LEU A 210 10.22 9.43 2.05
CA LEU A 210 11.48 8.73 1.79
C LEU A 210 12.00 8.72 0.33
N THR A 211 12.39 9.78 -0.37
CA THR A 211 12.78 11.17 -0.10
C THR A 211 12.37 12.08 -1.26
N GLY A 212 11.11 11.94 -1.68
CA GLY A 212 10.49 12.81 -2.66
C GLY A 212 9.04 13.10 -2.33
N SER A 213 8.35 13.81 -3.23
CA SER A 213 6.99 14.29 -3.02
C SER A 213 5.94 13.33 -3.55
N PRO A 214 4.99 12.85 -2.74
CA PRO A 214 3.94 11.99 -3.24
C PRO A 214 3.12 12.76 -4.30
N VAL A 215 3.03 12.20 -5.50
CA VAL A 215 2.42 12.88 -6.67
C VAL A 215 0.92 12.59 -6.77
N ARG A 216 0.45 11.49 -6.17
CA ARG A 216 -0.90 10.96 -6.37
C ARG A 216 -1.76 11.03 -5.10
N PHE A 217 -3.07 11.15 -5.28
CA PHE A 217 -4.11 10.97 -4.24
C PHE A 217 -4.06 11.90 -3.02
N ALA A 218 -3.61 13.14 -3.21
CA ALA A 218 -3.57 14.18 -2.18
C ALA A 218 -4.89 14.39 -1.41
N ASP A 219 -6.03 14.21 -2.07
CA ASP A 219 -7.35 14.43 -1.49
C ASP A 219 -7.90 13.20 -0.74
N ASP A 220 -7.22 12.05 -0.86
CA ASP A 220 -7.67 10.74 -0.34
C ASP A 220 -6.94 10.34 0.94
N PHE A 221 -5.85 11.05 1.28
CA PHE A 221 -5.13 10.88 2.54
C PHE A 221 -5.83 11.59 3.70
N VAL A 222 -6.05 10.87 4.81
CA VAL A 222 -6.69 11.41 6.02
C VAL A 222 -5.69 11.53 7.17
N LEU A 223 -5.23 12.76 7.44
CA LEU A 223 -4.47 13.05 8.66
C LEU A 223 -5.39 13.29 9.85
N VAL A 224 -5.48 12.31 10.75
CA VAL A 224 -6.14 12.45 12.05
C VAL A 224 -5.25 13.27 12.97
N THR A 225 -5.76 14.40 13.47
CA THR A 225 -5.04 15.28 14.39
C THR A 225 -5.72 15.29 15.76
N LYS A 226 -5.07 15.88 16.77
CA LYS A 226 -5.66 16.09 18.11
C LYS A 226 -7.03 16.78 18.06
N GLN A 227 -7.32 17.58 17.04
CA GLN A 227 -8.62 18.24 16.90
C GLN A 227 -9.78 17.26 16.69
N TYR A 228 -9.53 16.07 16.13
CA TYR A 228 -10.55 15.02 15.94
C TYR A 228 -11.04 14.46 17.28
N PHE A 229 -10.27 14.64 18.36
CA PHE A 229 -10.57 14.16 19.69
C PHE A 229 -11.23 15.22 20.59
N THR A 230 -11.63 16.36 20.04
CA THR A 230 -12.27 17.45 20.80
C THR A 230 -13.62 17.05 21.42
N SER A 231 -14.36 16.13 20.79
CA SER A 231 -15.58 15.54 21.34
C SER A 231 -15.32 14.41 22.36
N LYS A 232 -14.04 14.08 22.61
CA LYS A 232 -13.58 12.98 23.46
C LYS A 232 -14.21 11.64 23.06
N PRO A 233 -14.06 11.19 21.79
CA PRO A 233 -14.54 9.88 21.38
C PRO A 233 -13.92 8.80 22.27
N ASN A 234 -14.74 7.88 22.76
CA ASN A 234 -14.38 6.87 23.77
C ASN A 234 -13.72 7.43 25.05
N GLY A 235 -13.98 8.69 25.40
CA GLY A 235 -13.38 9.36 26.55
C GLY A 235 -11.89 9.67 26.41
N ILE A 236 -11.33 9.62 25.20
CA ILE A 236 -9.92 9.91 24.94
C ILE A 236 -9.70 11.43 24.95
N ASP A 237 -8.76 11.91 25.77
CA ASP A 237 -8.47 13.34 25.87
C ASP A 237 -7.51 13.80 24.75
N PRO A 238 -7.83 14.87 24.01
CA PRO A 238 -6.97 15.38 22.95
C PRO A 238 -5.60 15.85 23.45
N ASN A 239 -5.45 16.14 24.74
CA ASN A 239 -4.16 16.59 25.30
C ASN A 239 -3.23 15.42 25.63
N THR A 240 -3.77 14.24 25.92
CA THR A 240 -2.98 13.05 26.30
C THR A 240 -2.73 12.11 25.12
N ILE A 241 -3.45 12.27 24.00
CA ILE A 241 -3.23 11.42 22.83
C ILE A 241 -1.84 11.61 22.23
N THR A 242 -1.19 10.49 21.95
CA THR A 242 0.18 10.37 21.46
C THR A 242 0.24 10.25 19.93
N ASP A 243 1.40 10.54 19.34
CA ASP A 243 1.58 10.58 17.89
C ASP A 243 1.40 9.20 17.22
N ASP A 244 1.70 8.09 17.91
CA ASP A 244 1.45 6.72 17.42
C ASP A 244 -0.04 6.39 17.31
N VAL A 245 -0.85 6.79 18.31
CA VAL A 245 -2.31 6.64 18.24
C VAL A 245 -2.87 7.46 17.08
N LEU A 246 -2.35 8.68 16.87
CA LEU A 246 -2.75 9.53 15.74
C LEU A 246 -2.34 8.92 14.40
N ALA A 247 -1.16 8.29 14.30
CA ALA A 247 -0.73 7.55 13.11
C ALA A 247 -1.67 6.40 12.80
N PHE A 248 -1.94 5.54 13.79
CA PHE A 248 -2.82 4.39 13.65
C PHE A 248 -4.23 4.83 13.19
N CYS A 249 -4.81 5.84 13.85
CA CYS A 249 -6.11 6.37 13.45
C CYS A 249 -6.09 6.98 12.03
N SER A 250 -4.99 7.61 11.62
CA SER A 250 -4.84 8.17 10.27
C SER A 250 -4.78 7.07 9.21
N LEU A 251 -4.03 6.00 9.46
CA LEU A 251 -3.98 4.82 8.58
C LEU A 251 -5.36 4.20 8.43
N VAL A 252 -5.98 3.79 9.56
CA VAL A 252 -7.29 3.12 9.54
C VAL A 252 -8.33 3.98 8.84
N LEU A 253 -8.37 5.29 9.13
CA LEU A 253 -9.37 6.17 8.53
C LEU A 253 -9.12 6.45 7.04
N THR A 254 -7.86 6.49 6.60
CA THR A 254 -7.49 6.62 5.18
C THR A 254 -8.00 5.43 4.39
N TYR A 255 -7.66 4.20 4.80
CA TYR A 255 -8.16 2.99 4.14
C TYR A 255 -9.70 2.90 4.23
N ALA A 256 -10.28 3.13 5.42
CA ALA A 256 -11.74 3.06 5.61
C ALA A 256 -12.51 4.02 4.68
N LYS A 257 -12.05 5.27 4.51
CA LYS A 257 -12.73 6.24 3.63
C LYS A 257 -12.47 5.98 2.16
N ASN A 258 -11.34 5.38 1.79
CA ASN A 258 -10.99 5.12 0.38
C ASN A 258 -11.75 3.94 -0.22
N ALA A 259 -12.40 3.09 0.58
CA ALA A 259 -13.34 2.09 0.10
C ALA A 259 -14.58 2.67 -0.63
N LYS A 260 -14.78 3.99 -0.62
CA LYS A 260 -15.79 4.65 -1.46
C LYS A 260 -15.41 4.66 -2.95
N TYR A 261 -14.13 4.47 -3.27
CA TYR A 261 -13.63 4.48 -4.64
C TYR A 261 -13.66 3.08 -5.22
N LYS A 262 -14.08 3.00 -6.49
CA LYS A 262 -14.04 1.75 -7.24
C LYS A 262 -12.60 1.47 -7.67
N MET A 263 -12.12 0.28 -7.35
CA MET A 263 -10.83 -0.23 -7.82
C MET A 263 -10.97 -0.80 -9.23
N SER A 264 -9.95 -0.58 -10.05
CA SER A 264 -9.76 -1.30 -11.31
C SER A 264 -9.26 -2.72 -11.00
N GLY A 265 -9.34 -3.65 -11.96
CA GLY A 265 -9.21 -5.08 -11.69
C GLY A 265 -7.93 -5.52 -10.99
N ASP A 266 -6.81 -4.86 -11.23
CA ASP A 266 -5.50 -5.13 -10.63
C ASP A 266 -5.11 -4.15 -9.51
N GLN A 267 -6.01 -3.23 -9.14
CA GLN A 267 -5.76 -2.26 -8.08
C GLN A 267 -6.08 -2.85 -6.71
N SER A 268 -5.10 -2.79 -5.81
CA SER A 268 -5.27 -3.05 -4.38
C SER A 268 -5.63 -1.76 -3.61
N PRO A 269 -6.25 -1.85 -2.42
CA PRO A 269 -6.50 -0.71 -1.54
C PRO A 269 -5.29 0.21 -1.29
N LYS A 270 -4.07 -0.33 -1.40
CA LYS A 270 -2.82 0.44 -1.30
C LYS A 270 -2.67 1.54 -2.35
N PHE A 271 -3.42 1.47 -3.45
CA PHE A 271 -3.34 2.43 -4.54
C PHE A 271 -3.68 3.86 -4.10
N PHE A 272 -4.47 4.02 -3.02
CA PHE A 272 -4.96 5.31 -2.57
C PHE A 272 -4.12 5.96 -1.46
N THR A 273 -2.94 5.42 -1.13
CA THR A 273 -2.10 5.99 -0.08
C THR A 273 -0.62 5.69 -0.28
N SER A 274 0.22 6.66 0.07
CA SER A 274 1.67 6.54 0.05
C SER A 274 2.23 5.82 1.29
N PHE A 275 1.39 5.52 2.29
CA PHE A 275 1.78 4.83 3.52
C PHE A 275 1.18 3.44 3.56
N MET A 276 1.92 2.46 3.06
CA MET A 276 1.46 1.08 3.00
C MET A 276 2.04 0.26 4.16
N PRO A 277 1.21 -0.23 5.10
CA PRO A 277 1.70 -1.13 6.13
C PRO A 277 1.97 -2.51 5.52
N ARG A 278 3.21 -2.99 5.67
CA ARG A 278 3.60 -4.35 5.29
C ARG A 278 3.30 -5.35 6.40
N ASN A 279 3.23 -4.88 7.66
CA ASN A 279 2.62 -5.62 8.76
C ASN A 279 1.10 -5.50 8.74
N ASP A 280 0.42 -6.52 9.27
CA ASP A 280 -1.03 -6.51 9.37
C ASP A 280 -1.53 -5.44 10.37
N PHE A 281 -2.77 -4.99 10.19
CA PHE A 281 -3.39 -3.99 11.05
C PHE A 281 -3.61 -4.50 12.48
N THR A 282 -3.70 -5.81 12.70
CA THR A 282 -3.71 -6.41 14.05
C THR A 282 -2.41 -6.11 14.78
N THR A 283 -1.27 -6.26 14.09
CA THR A 283 0.07 -5.94 14.59
C THR A 283 0.19 -4.45 14.90
N LEU A 284 -0.32 -3.58 14.02
CA LEU A 284 -0.33 -2.13 14.29
C LEU A 284 -1.25 -1.75 15.46
N TYR A 285 -2.42 -2.37 15.55
CA TYR A 285 -3.35 -2.17 16.68
C TYR A 285 -2.68 -2.56 17.99
N ASN A 286 -1.97 -3.69 18.03
CA ASN A 286 -1.28 -4.17 19.22
C ASN A 286 -0.22 -3.19 19.76
N VAL A 287 0.36 -2.35 18.90
CA VAL A 287 1.32 -1.30 19.32
C VAL A 287 0.62 -0.19 20.14
N VAL A 288 -0.65 0.09 19.87
CA VAL A 288 -1.37 1.23 20.45
C VAL A 288 -2.55 0.84 21.35
N GLN A 289 -2.89 -0.45 21.44
CA GLN A 289 -4.13 -0.92 22.07
C GLN A 289 -4.29 -0.44 23.52
N ASP A 290 -3.22 -0.41 24.31
CA ASP A 290 -3.25 0.00 25.73
C ASP A 290 -3.56 1.50 25.91
N LYS A 291 -3.39 2.29 24.84
CA LYS A 291 -3.67 3.73 24.79
C LYS A 291 -5.07 4.02 24.23
N LEU A 292 -5.68 3.03 23.60
CA LEU A 292 -7.04 3.12 23.08
C LEU A 292 -8.04 2.71 24.17
N LYS A 293 -9.23 3.31 24.13
CA LYS A 293 -10.32 3.03 25.06
C LYS A 293 -11.58 2.72 24.28
N GLY A 294 -12.50 1.99 24.90
CA GLY A 294 -13.81 1.68 24.33
C GLY A 294 -13.76 0.79 23.09
N ASP A 295 -14.83 0.81 22.32
CA ASP A 295 -14.98 0.05 21.09
C ASP A 295 -14.24 0.72 19.91
N LEU A 296 -13.48 -0.05 19.14
CA LEU A 296 -12.65 0.49 18.05
C LEU A 296 -13.51 1.00 16.89
N TRP A 297 -14.63 0.33 16.58
CA TRP A 297 -15.53 0.78 15.55
C TRP A 297 -16.19 2.10 15.91
N ASP A 298 -16.69 2.25 17.15
CA ASP A 298 -17.27 3.51 17.63
C ASP A 298 -16.27 4.68 17.55
N LEU A 299 -15.00 4.42 17.87
CA LEU A 299 -13.93 5.40 17.70
C LEU A 299 -13.77 5.80 16.23
N VAL A 300 -13.52 4.83 15.35
CA VAL A 300 -13.27 5.09 13.92
C VAL A 300 -14.47 5.76 13.25
N ASN A 301 -15.68 5.30 13.55
CA ASN A 301 -16.92 5.85 13.00
C ASN A 301 -17.16 7.30 13.47
N THR A 302 -16.80 7.61 14.72
CA THR A 302 -16.81 8.99 15.23
C THR A 302 -15.75 9.86 14.58
N LEU A 303 -14.52 9.36 14.43
CA LEU A 303 -13.43 10.10 13.77
C LEU A 303 -13.75 10.39 12.29
N ALA A 304 -14.45 9.48 11.60
CA ALA A 304 -14.90 9.67 10.23
C ALA A 304 -15.85 10.86 10.04
N CYS A 305 -16.49 11.34 11.11
CA CYS A 305 -17.33 12.53 11.09
C CYS A 305 -16.59 13.83 10.83
N TYR A 306 -15.27 13.82 10.92
CA TYR A 306 -14.49 15.02 10.70
C TYR A 306 -13.79 14.96 9.34
N LYS A 307 -13.67 16.14 8.75
CA LYS A 307 -12.72 16.40 7.67
C LYS A 307 -12.11 17.78 7.84
N ARG A 308 -10.98 17.98 7.18
CA ARG A 308 -10.39 19.30 7.12
C ARG A 308 -11.25 20.26 6.31
N LYS A 309 -11.38 21.49 6.80
CA LYS A 309 -11.98 22.56 6.03
C LYS A 309 -10.99 23.04 4.98
N VAL A 310 -11.31 22.79 3.71
CA VAL A 310 -10.56 23.29 2.56
C VAL A 310 -11.43 24.33 1.86
N THR A 311 -11.05 25.60 1.93
CA THR A 311 -11.67 26.67 1.16
C THR A 311 -10.77 27.00 -0.03
N LYS A 312 -11.33 27.08 -1.24
CA LYS A 312 -10.58 27.48 -2.44
C LYS A 312 -11.16 28.79 -2.98
N GLU A 313 -10.43 29.88 -2.84
CA GLU A 313 -10.80 31.20 -3.36
C GLU A 313 -9.71 31.67 -4.34
N ASN A 314 -10.05 32.01 -5.57
CA ASN A 314 -9.08 32.50 -6.58
C ASN A 314 -7.83 31.61 -6.76
N LYS A 315 -8.00 30.29 -6.72
CA LYS A 315 -6.91 29.27 -6.71
C LYS A 315 -6.02 29.27 -5.46
N ILE A 316 -6.28 30.14 -4.49
CA ILE A 316 -5.66 30.10 -3.16
C ILE A 316 -6.47 29.12 -2.31
N VAL A 317 -5.78 28.14 -1.74
CA VAL A 317 -6.39 27.15 -0.86
C VAL A 317 -6.15 27.60 0.59
N THR A 318 -7.18 28.09 1.25
CA THR A 318 -7.16 28.48 2.67
C THR A 318 -7.75 27.34 3.49
N LYS A 319 -6.94 26.73 4.35
CA LYS A 319 -7.35 25.57 5.15
C LYS A 319 -7.47 25.97 6.61
N SER A 320 -8.67 25.86 7.19
CA SER A 320 -9.02 26.45 8.49
C SER A 320 -9.80 25.48 9.40
N GLY A 321 -9.05 24.64 10.12
CA GLY A 321 -9.59 23.74 11.16
C GLY A 321 -10.42 22.57 10.63
N LEU A 322 -11.13 21.90 11.55
CA LEU A 322 -12.05 20.81 11.23
C LEU A 322 -13.46 21.30 10.96
N VAL A 323 -14.13 20.63 10.03
CA VAL A 323 -15.58 20.71 9.81
C VAL A 323 -16.17 19.32 9.93
N LEU A 324 -17.47 19.28 10.20
CA LEU A 324 -18.23 18.03 10.13
C LEU A 324 -18.32 17.58 8.67
N ASP A 325 -17.97 16.32 8.42
CA ASP A 325 -18.14 15.64 7.16
C ASP A 325 -19.59 15.17 7.02
N LYS A 326 -20.43 16.05 6.45
CA LYS A 326 -21.88 15.82 6.31
C LYS A 326 -22.25 14.60 5.47
N GLU A 327 -21.31 14.04 4.71
CA GLU A 327 -21.52 12.77 4.01
C GLU A 327 -21.60 11.60 4.99
N PHE A 328 -20.79 11.64 6.05
CA PHE A 328 -20.68 10.55 7.02
C PHE A 328 -21.53 10.80 8.26
N CYS A 329 -21.78 12.06 8.62
CA CYS A 329 -22.32 12.39 9.94
C CYS A 329 -23.28 13.58 9.97
N SER A 330 -24.07 13.63 11.04
CA SER A 330 -24.92 14.75 11.43
C SER A 330 -24.47 15.34 12.78
N GLY A 331 -25.24 16.26 13.34
CA GLY A 331 -24.92 16.88 14.63
C GLY A 331 -23.98 18.08 14.53
N THR A 332 -23.05 18.20 15.47
CA THR A 332 -22.15 19.35 15.61
C THR A 332 -20.69 18.91 15.78
N LEU A 333 -19.73 19.82 15.64
CA LEU A 333 -18.31 19.51 15.87
C LEU A 333 -18.02 18.95 17.28
N ALA A 334 -18.67 19.51 18.30
CA ALA A 334 -18.49 19.09 19.70
C ALA A 334 -19.24 17.79 20.04
N LYS A 335 -20.27 17.45 19.26
CA LYS A 335 -21.12 16.28 19.44
C LYS A 335 -21.50 15.73 18.05
N PRO A 336 -20.57 15.07 17.35
CA PRO A 336 -20.87 14.48 16.07
C PRO A 336 -21.82 13.28 16.27
N VAL A 337 -22.67 13.03 15.30
CA VAL A 337 -23.54 11.85 15.29
C VAL A 337 -23.22 11.05 14.02
N PRO A 338 -22.49 9.92 14.14
CA PRO A 338 -22.19 9.06 13.02
C PRO A 338 -23.44 8.57 12.29
N GLY A 339 -23.40 8.62 10.96
CA GLY A 339 -24.40 8.02 10.08
C GLY A 339 -24.05 6.59 9.69
N SER A 340 -24.72 6.07 8.66
CA SER A 340 -24.52 4.69 8.15
C SER A 340 -23.58 4.60 6.95
N LYS A 341 -23.07 5.74 6.44
CA LYS A 341 -22.27 5.75 5.21
C LYS A 341 -20.99 4.94 5.35
N LEU A 342 -20.22 5.15 6.43
CA LEU A 342 -18.96 4.42 6.65
C LEU A 342 -19.21 2.91 6.82
N SER A 343 -20.24 2.52 7.57
CA SER A 343 -20.59 1.11 7.76
C SER A 343 -21.03 0.42 6.48
N GLY A 344 -21.52 1.17 5.50
CA GLY A 344 -21.92 0.66 4.19
C GLY A 344 -20.80 0.64 3.15
N LEU A 345 -19.58 1.07 3.50
CA LEU A 345 -18.44 0.99 2.58
C LEU A 345 -17.83 -0.42 2.59
N GLN A 346 -17.37 -0.84 1.42
CA GLN A 346 -16.64 -2.07 1.22
C GLN A 346 -15.65 -1.92 0.07
N TYR A 347 -14.54 -2.65 0.14
CA TYR A 347 -13.72 -2.88 -1.05
C TYR A 347 -14.34 -4.00 -1.90
N GLU A 348 -14.14 -3.92 -3.21
CA GLU A 348 -14.58 -4.92 -4.17
C GLU A 348 -13.42 -5.26 -5.11
N ASN A 349 -13.14 -6.55 -5.28
CA ASN A 349 -12.19 -7.07 -6.26
C ASN A 349 -12.97 -7.78 -7.37
N ALA A 350 -13.11 -7.12 -8.51
CA ALA A 350 -13.84 -7.65 -9.66
C ALA A 350 -13.18 -8.89 -10.29
N ASN A 351 -11.90 -9.13 -10.00
CA ASN A 351 -11.12 -10.24 -10.55
C ASN A 351 -11.03 -11.45 -9.60
N ALA A 352 -11.57 -11.35 -8.37
CA ALA A 352 -11.57 -12.46 -7.43
C ALA A 352 -12.53 -13.58 -7.88
N ASN A 353 -11.98 -14.79 -8.00
CA ASN A 353 -12.75 -15.99 -8.35
C ASN A 353 -13.28 -16.74 -7.12
N VAL A 354 -12.92 -16.33 -5.90
CA VAL A 354 -13.38 -16.90 -4.63
C VAL A 354 -14.07 -15.86 -3.77
N GLU A 355 -15.11 -16.26 -3.03
CA GLU A 355 -15.93 -15.34 -2.23
C GLU A 355 -15.10 -14.53 -1.23
N ALA A 356 -14.13 -15.16 -0.56
CA ALA A 356 -13.26 -14.50 0.42
C ALA A 356 -12.45 -13.33 -0.18
N GLY A 357 -12.18 -13.36 -1.49
CA GLY A 357 -11.45 -12.29 -2.19
C GLY A 357 -12.36 -11.24 -2.84
N LYS A 358 -13.68 -11.44 -2.90
CA LYS A 358 -14.57 -10.57 -3.69
C LYS A 358 -14.85 -9.25 -3.02
N THR A 359 -15.14 -9.26 -1.72
CA THR A 359 -15.51 -8.03 -0.99
C THR A 359 -14.96 -8.03 0.43
N MET A 360 -14.75 -6.84 0.97
CA MET A 360 -14.37 -6.64 2.37
C MET A 360 -15.13 -5.45 2.95
N SER A 361 -15.99 -5.69 3.95
CA SER A 361 -16.72 -4.63 4.64
C SER A 361 -15.79 -3.85 5.59
N ILE A 362 -15.82 -2.52 5.48
CA ILE A 362 -15.03 -1.63 6.37
C ILE A 362 -15.42 -1.84 7.84
N LYS A 363 -16.71 -2.01 8.12
CA LYS A 363 -17.19 -2.24 9.48
C LYS A 363 -16.64 -3.55 10.05
N SER A 364 -16.82 -4.65 9.32
CA SER A 364 -16.32 -5.96 9.75
C SER A 364 -14.82 -5.96 9.94
N TRP A 365 -14.06 -5.30 9.05
CA TRP A 365 -12.61 -5.19 9.18
C TRP A 365 -12.19 -4.51 10.49
N VAL A 366 -12.77 -3.37 10.81
CA VAL A 366 -12.43 -2.61 12.03
C VAL A 366 -12.88 -3.35 13.30
N GLU A 367 -14.06 -3.97 13.30
CA GLU A 367 -14.56 -4.75 14.45
C GLU A 367 -13.69 -5.99 14.74
N ASN A 368 -13.13 -6.62 13.71
CA ASN A 368 -12.31 -7.82 13.85
C ASN A 368 -10.81 -7.55 13.99
N MET A 369 -10.36 -6.30 13.82
CA MET A 369 -8.93 -5.95 13.74
C MET A 369 -8.07 -6.45 14.92
N LYS A 370 -8.65 -6.65 16.10
CA LYS A 370 -7.94 -7.16 17.28
C LYS A 370 -7.50 -8.62 17.14
N THR A 371 -8.24 -9.41 16.37
CA THR A 371 -8.03 -10.86 16.25
C THR A 371 -7.72 -11.27 14.82
N ASN A 372 -8.21 -10.52 13.83
CA ASN A 372 -8.06 -10.85 12.43
C ASN A 372 -8.09 -9.60 11.53
N ASP A 373 -7.06 -9.45 10.70
CA ASP A 373 -6.99 -8.39 9.70
C ASP A 373 -7.65 -8.81 8.38
N LEU A 374 -8.94 -8.52 8.25
CA LEU A 374 -9.70 -8.81 7.03
C LEU A 374 -9.18 -8.06 5.79
N LEU A 375 -8.49 -6.93 5.96
CA LEU A 375 -7.93 -6.19 4.82
C LEU A 375 -6.74 -6.95 4.22
N ARG A 376 -5.87 -7.51 5.06
CA ARG A 376 -4.81 -8.43 4.62
C ARG A 376 -5.40 -9.63 3.88
N GLN A 377 -6.42 -10.29 4.44
CA GLN A 377 -7.04 -11.45 3.80
C GLN A 377 -7.62 -11.13 2.43
N PHE A 378 -8.28 -9.98 2.31
CA PHE A 378 -8.82 -9.51 1.04
C PHE A 378 -7.69 -9.22 0.03
N ASP A 379 -6.63 -8.55 0.46
CA ASP A 379 -5.51 -8.15 -0.39
C ASP A 379 -4.68 -9.34 -0.91
N GLN A 380 -4.64 -10.46 -0.18
CA GLN A 380 -4.00 -11.72 -0.61
C GLN A 380 -4.55 -12.25 -1.94
N TYR A 381 -5.80 -11.93 -2.29
CA TYR A 381 -6.42 -12.30 -3.57
C TYR A 381 -6.19 -11.27 -4.68
N ILE A 382 -5.38 -10.23 -4.43
CA ILE A 382 -4.97 -9.22 -5.41
C ILE A 382 -3.46 -9.34 -5.63
N ASP A 383 -2.67 -8.95 -4.63
CA ASP A 383 -1.20 -9.05 -4.68
C ASP A 383 -0.53 -9.33 -3.32
N GLY A 384 -1.31 -9.38 -2.23
CA GLY A 384 -0.86 -9.78 -0.89
C GLY A 384 0.16 -8.86 -0.25
N SER A 385 0.25 -7.62 -0.69
CA SER A 385 1.24 -6.66 -0.20
C SER A 385 0.83 -5.97 1.10
N LEU A 386 -0.46 -5.72 1.32
CA LEU A 386 -1.00 -5.16 2.55
C LEU A 386 -1.00 -6.20 3.66
N GLY A 387 -0.23 -5.94 4.71
CA GLY A 387 -0.07 -6.89 5.81
C GLY A 387 0.59 -8.21 5.42
N GLY A 388 1.21 -8.29 4.24
CA GLY A 388 1.83 -9.52 3.73
C GLY A 388 2.90 -10.12 4.65
N LEU A 389 3.56 -9.28 5.47
CA LEU A 389 4.58 -9.71 6.44
C LEU A 389 3.99 -10.16 7.79
N GLY A 390 2.67 -10.10 7.95
CA GLY A 390 1.97 -10.48 9.18
C GLY A 390 2.52 -9.72 10.39
N THR A 391 3.04 -10.46 11.36
CA THR A 391 3.55 -9.95 12.65
C THR A 391 5.07 -9.69 12.67
N ARG A 392 5.79 -9.91 11.56
CA ARG A 392 7.25 -9.77 11.51
C ARG A 392 7.67 -8.31 11.59
N MET A 393 8.30 -7.92 12.70
CA MET A 393 8.88 -6.59 12.91
C MET A 393 10.41 -6.66 12.92
N GLU A 394 11.06 -5.53 12.64
CA GLU A 394 12.51 -5.37 12.82
C GLU A 394 12.82 -4.40 13.95
N THR A 395 14.04 -4.47 14.48
CA THR A 395 14.57 -3.46 15.38
C THR A 395 14.92 -2.19 14.63
N MET A 396 14.84 -1.05 15.31
CA MET A 396 15.28 0.22 14.77
C MET A 396 16.81 0.30 14.78
N TYR A 397 17.37 1.11 13.87
CA TYR A 397 18.81 1.37 13.81
C TYR A 397 19.37 1.81 15.17
N ASN A 398 20.44 1.17 15.61
CA ASN A 398 21.10 1.40 16.91
C ASN A 398 20.16 1.33 18.13
N SER A 399 19.09 0.53 18.07
CA SER A 399 18.09 0.37 19.12
C SER A 399 17.55 -1.05 19.17
N ASP A 400 17.15 -1.53 20.35
CA ASP A 400 16.42 -2.80 20.49
C ASP A 400 14.90 -2.61 20.34
N ARG A 401 14.43 -1.36 20.21
CA ARG A 401 13.01 -1.06 19.97
C ARG A 401 12.59 -1.66 18.63
N LYS A 402 11.58 -2.52 18.66
CA LYS A 402 10.95 -3.04 17.44
C LYS A 402 10.02 -2.00 16.81
N ALA A 403 9.96 -2.02 15.48
CA ALA A 403 9.06 -1.21 14.70
C ALA A 403 8.42 -2.07 13.58
N PRO A 404 7.14 -1.81 13.26
CA PRO A 404 6.52 -2.37 12.07
C PRO A 404 7.21 -1.89 10.79
N LEU A 405 7.13 -2.67 9.73
CA LEU A 405 7.58 -2.33 8.38
C LEU A 405 6.48 -1.62 7.61
N PHE A 406 6.89 -0.55 6.94
CA PHE A 406 6.08 0.21 6.01
C PHE A 406 6.79 0.26 4.67
N GLU A 407 6.00 0.18 3.60
CA GLU A 407 6.40 0.57 2.27
C GLU A 407 5.86 1.98 1.99
N PHE A 408 6.75 2.85 1.53
CA PHE A 408 6.47 4.22 1.18
C PHE A 408 6.42 4.34 -0.33
N ARG A 409 5.27 4.81 -0.85
CA ARG A 409 4.92 4.74 -2.28
C ARG A 409 4.66 6.13 -2.87
N ASP A 410 4.38 6.17 -4.17
CA ASP A 410 4.11 7.39 -4.96
C ASP A 410 5.28 8.39 -4.97
N ILE A 411 6.49 7.92 -4.71
CA ILE A 411 7.69 8.76 -4.70
C ILE A 411 8.00 9.16 -6.15
N PRO A 412 8.37 10.44 -6.43
CA PRO A 412 8.66 10.88 -7.78
C PRO A 412 9.78 10.08 -8.42
N ASP A 413 9.65 9.90 -9.73
CA ASP A 413 10.64 9.24 -10.58
C ASP A 413 12.05 9.75 -10.29
N LYS A 414 12.97 8.80 -10.18
CA LYS A 414 14.40 9.02 -10.12
C LYS A 414 15.01 8.58 -11.43
N LYS A 415 15.85 9.42 -12.00
CA LYS A 415 16.66 9.02 -13.13
C LYS A 415 17.68 7.98 -12.67
N THR A 416 18.10 7.10 -13.56
CA THR A 416 19.22 6.16 -13.30
C THR A 416 20.44 6.84 -12.69
N SER A 417 20.77 8.05 -13.17
CA SER A 417 21.88 8.86 -12.66
C SER A 417 21.71 9.33 -11.20
N GLU A 418 20.49 9.31 -10.67
CA GLU A 418 20.14 9.79 -9.33
C GLU A 418 20.00 8.64 -8.31
N ILE A 419 19.88 7.38 -8.76
CA ILE A 419 19.59 6.22 -7.91
C ILE A 419 20.60 6.07 -6.77
N GLU A 420 21.91 6.18 -7.03
CA GLU A 420 22.95 6.06 -5.99
C GLU A 420 22.75 7.06 -4.86
N GLN A 421 22.61 8.34 -5.20
CA GLN A 421 22.45 9.41 -4.21
C GLN A 421 21.11 9.27 -3.48
N TYR A 422 20.05 8.92 -4.20
CA TYR A 422 18.73 8.69 -3.61
C TYR A 422 18.76 7.60 -2.54
N MET A 423 19.43 6.47 -2.80
CA MET A 423 19.57 5.40 -1.81
C MET A 423 20.37 5.83 -0.57
N ALA A 424 21.41 6.66 -0.75
CA ALA A 424 22.15 7.24 0.38
C ALA A 424 21.27 8.16 1.23
N ASP A 425 20.41 8.96 0.59
CA ASP A 425 19.50 9.88 1.26
C ASP A 425 18.40 9.13 2.03
N VAL A 426 17.86 8.04 1.45
CA VAL A 426 16.90 7.14 2.11
C VAL A 426 17.51 6.53 3.38
N ASP A 427 18.70 5.94 3.28
CA ASP A 427 19.40 5.35 4.44
C ASP A 427 19.58 6.39 5.56
N LYS A 428 20.05 7.59 5.21
CA LYS A 428 20.27 8.68 6.17
C LYS A 428 18.98 9.17 6.81
N GLU A 429 17.89 9.28 6.06
CA GLU A 429 16.60 9.71 6.61
C GLU A 429 16.06 8.67 7.59
N ILE A 430 16.15 7.37 7.27
CA ILE A 430 15.74 6.29 8.17
C ILE A 430 16.56 6.34 9.47
N GLN A 431 17.88 6.51 9.40
CA GLN A 431 18.72 6.70 10.59
C GLN A 431 18.27 7.91 11.42
N THR A 432 18.00 9.04 10.77
CA THR A 432 17.56 10.28 11.43
C THR A 432 16.23 10.08 12.16
N LEU A 433 15.27 9.40 11.54
CA LEU A 433 13.98 9.08 12.16
C LEU A 433 14.13 8.07 13.29
N HIS A 434 15.00 7.07 13.12
CA HIS A 434 15.27 6.09 14.16
C HIS A 434 15.90 6.71 15.41
N ASP A 435 16.87 7.60 15.25
CA ASP A 435 17.48 8.32 16.36
C ASP A 435 16.47 9.24 17.05
N LYS A 436 15.65 9.97 16.28
CA LYS A 436 14.64 10.90 16.80
C LYS A 436 13.53 10.20 17.58
N TYR A 437 13.09 9.04 17.11
CA TYR A 437 11.97 8.27 17.68
C TYR A 437 12.45 7.00 18.40
N LYS A 438 13.68 6.99 18.89
CA LYS A 438 14.27 5.82 19.56
C LYS A 438 13.46 5.33 20.77
N SER A 439 12.81 6.25 21.47
CA SER A 439 11.92 5.96 22.60
C SER A 439 10.45 6.05 22.21
N ALA A 440 9.66 5.08 22.67
CA ALA A 440 8.20 5.12 22.52
C ALA A 440 7.60 6.28 23.35
N PRO A 441 6.50 6.91 22.89
CA PRO A 441 5.73 7.87 23.67
C PRO A 441 5.21 7.23 24.94
N ALA A 442 5.42 7.92 26.06
CA ALA A 442 4.76 7.59 27.32
C ALA A 442 3.23 7.71 27.15
N SER A 443 2.51 6.76 27.76
CA SER A 443 1.05 6.75 27.89
C SER A 443 0.54 7.77 28.89
#